data_AF-X1JRK4-F1
#
_entry.id   AF-X1JRK4-F1
#
_cell.length_a   1.000
_cell.length_b   1.000
_cell.length_c   1.000
_cell.angle_alpha   90.00
_cell.angle_beta   90.00
_cell.angle_gamma   90.00
#
_symmetry.space_group_name_H-M   'P 1'
#
loop_
_entity.id
_entity.type
_entity.pdbx_description
1 polymer ?
#
loop_
_entity_poly.entity_id
_entity_poly.type
_entity_poly.pdbx_seq_one_letter_code
_entity_poly.pdbx_strand_id
1 'polypeptide(L)'
;MPLTDGTIPHPIDGWFGAGHVLMKPASHGKGVIAGGPVRIIMELAGVKDVLTKSLGSANALNIVNATISGLKMLKTPEQIEGMRKIEEPEIN
;
A
#
# COMPACT_ATOMS: atom_id res chain seq x y z
N MET A 1 8.84 -1.18 -3.16
CA MET A 1 7.56 -1.65 -2.60
C MET A 1 7.46 -3.14 -2.86
N PRO A 2 7.12 -3.97 -1.86
CA PRO A 2 6.88 -5.40 -2.06
C PRO A 2 5.52 -5.70 -2.68
N LEU A 3 5.45 -6.76 -3.49
CA LEU A 3 4.23 -7.33 -4.06
C LEU A 3 4.20 -8.84 -3.81
N THR A 4 3.00 -9.37 -3.61
CA THR A 4 2.73 -10.81 -3.48
C THR A 4 1.70 -11.18 -4.54
N ASP A 5 2.05 -12.08 -5.46
CA ASP A 5 1.16 -12.56 -6.53
C ASP A 5 0.48 -11.46 -7.37
N GLY A 6 1.16 -10.31 -7.54
CA GLY A 6 0.63 -9.16 -8.28
C GLY A 6 -0.32 -8.26 -7.48
N THR A 7 -0.46 -8.45 -6.17
CA THR A 7 -1.19 -7.56 -5.25
C THR A 7 -0.27 -7.02 -4.14
N ILE A 8 -0.74 -6.02 -3.39
CA ILE A 8 -0.09 -5.56 -2.16
C ILE A 8 -0.16 -6.66 -1.06
N PRO A 9 0.84 -6.79 -0.17
CA PRO A 9 0.92 -7.89 0.79
C PRO A 9 -0.09 -7.81 1.93
N HIS A 10 -0.49 -6.60 2.33
CA HIS A 10 -1.44 -6.37 3.42
C HIS A 10 -2.18 -5.04 3.21
N PRO A 11 -3.34 -4.84 3.89
CA PRO A 11 -4.01 -3.54 3.88
C PRO A 11 -3.10 -2.42 4.39
N ILE A 12 -3.24 -1.23 3.81
CA ILE A 12 -2.49 -0.05 4.25
C ILE A 12 -3.30 1.22 4.03
N ASP A 13 -3.14 2.17 4.94
CA ASP A 13 -3.67 3.52 4.86
C ASP A 13 -2.55 4.48 4.48
N GLY A 14 -2.69 5.13 3.33
CA GLY A 14 -1.80 6.17 2.86
C GLY A 14 -2.32 7.56 3.24
N TRP A 15 -1.46 8.36 3.86
CA TRP A 15 -1.79 9.72 4.29
C TRP A 15 -0.77 10.73 3.77
N PHE A 16 -1.27 11.90 3.34
CA PHE A 16 -0.47 13.08 3.05
C PHE A 16 -1.34 14.34 3.09
N GLY A 17 -1.04 15.28 3.99
CA GLY A 17 -1.88 16.45 4.21
C GLY A 17 -3.32 16.05 4.51
N ALA A 18 -4.29 16.56 3.74
CA ALA A 18 -5.70 16.19 3.82
C ALA A 18 -6.08 14.98 2.94
N GLY A 19 -5.12 14.36 2.25
CA GLY A 19 -5.32 13.16 1.43
C GLY A 19 -5.24 11.89 2.26
N HIS A 20 -6.22 11.01 2.06
CA HIS A 20 -6.29 9.69 2.69
C HIS A 20 -6.74 8.65 1.66
N VAL A 21 -5.94 7.62 1.46
CA VAL A 21 -6.21 6.52 0.53
C VAL A 21 -6.07 5.20 1.27
N LEU A 22 -7.18 4.47 1.37
CA LEU A 22 -7.20 3.09 1.81
C LEU A 22 -6.85 2.18 0.63
N MET A 23 -5.92 1.26 0.83
CA MET A 23 -5.51 0.26 -0.16
C MET A 23 -5.58 -1.13 0.47
N LYS A 24 -6.22 -2.08 -0.22
CA LYS A 24 -6.41 -3.45 0.24
C LYS A 24 -5.98 -4.46 -0.83
N PRO A 25 -5.37 -5.58 -0.44
CA PRO A 25 -5.12 -6.69 -1.36
C PRO A 25 -6.42 -7.15 -2.02
N ALA A 26 -6.32 -7.61 -3.26
CA ALA A 26 -7.46 -8.18 -3.97
C ALA A 26 -7.14 -9.62 -4.42
N SER A 27 -8.18 -10.43 -4.59
CA SER A 27 -8.05 -11.76 -5.18
C SER A 27 -7.57 -11.66 -6.63
N HIS A 28 -6.89 -12.70 -7.12
CA HIS A 28 -6.39 -12.76 -8.49
C HIS A 28 -7.51 -12.52 -9.52
N GLY A 29 -7.23 -11.67 -10.52
CA GLY A 29 -8.14 -11.37 -11.62
C GLY A 29 -9.24 -10.34 -11.29
N LYS A 30 -9.16 -9.66 -10.13
CA LYS A 30 -10.03 -8.53 -9.79
C LYS A 30 -9.68 -7.26 -10.55
N GLY A 31 -8.42 -7.11 -10.96
CA GLY A 31 -7.89 -5.91 -11.56
C GLY A 31 -7.62 -4.80 -10.55
N VAL A 32 -7.15 -3.66 -11.08
CA VAL A 32 -6.94 -2.44 -10.31
C VAL A 32 -8.27 -1.70 -10.17
N ILE A 33 -8.88 -1.72 -8.98
CA ILE A 33 -10.10 -0.96 -8.66
C ILE A 33 -9.68 0.31 -7.90
N ALA A 34 -9.46 1.37 -8.66
CA ALA A 34 -8.96 2.63 -8.15
C ALA A 34 -9.46 3.85 -8.94
N GLY A 35 -9.54 4.99 -8.25
CA GLY A 35 -9.77 6.29 -8.88
C GLY A 35 -8.55 6.76 -9.68
N GLY A 36 -8.74 7.68 -10.62
CA GLY A 36 -7.74 8.05 -11.65
C GLY A 36 -6.30 8.21 -11.15
N PRO A 37 -6.01 9.10 -10.18
CA PRO A 37 -4.64 9.31 -9.70
C PRO A 37 -4.02 8.05 -9.07
N VAL A 38 -4.80 7.31 -8.29
CA VAL A 38 -4.34 6.07 -7.62
C VAL A 38 -4.12 4.96 -8.65
N ARG A 39 -5.02 4.83 -9.63
CA ARG A 39 -4.94 3.83 -10.70
C ARG A 39 -3.64 3.92 -11.48
N ILE A 40 -3.26 5.12 -11.92
CA ILE A 40 -2.02 5.34 -12.68
C ILE A 40 -0.81 4.88 -11.88
N ILE A 41 -0.75 5.22 -10.59
CA ILE A 41 0.35 4.81 -9.71
C ILE A 41 0.40 3.29 -9.57
N MET A 42 -0.75 2.64 -9.36
CA MET A 42 -0.83 1.19 -9.21
C MET A 42 -0.38 0.45 -10.48
N GLU A 43 -0.83 0.91 -11.65
CA GLU A 43 -0.43 0.35 -12.94
C GLU A 43 1.08 0.51 -13.19
N LEU A 44 1.64 1.70 -12.92
CA LEU A 44 3.08 1.96 -13.04
C LEU A 44 3.91 1.17 -12.02
N ALA A 45 3.35 0.90 -10.84
CA ALA A 45 3.99 0.07 -9.81
C ALA A 45 3.92 -1.44 -10.13
N GLY A 46 3.25 -1.85 -11.21
CA GLY A 46 3.10 -3.25 -11.60
C GLY A 46 2.06 -4.02 -10.78
N VAL A 47 1.16 -3.32 -10.07
CA VAL A 47 0.06 -3.93 -9.33
C VAL A 47 -1.00 -4.40 -10.33
N LYS A 48 -1.36 -5.68 -10.26
CA LYS A 48 -2.37 -6.30 -11.11
C LYS A 48 -3.75 -6.25 -10.44
N ASP A 49 -3.79 -6.53 -9.15
CA ASP A 49 -5.02 -6.70 -8.38
C ASP A 49 -4.97 -5.86 -7.10
N VAL A 50 -5.90 -4.90 -6.94
CA VAL A 50 -5.99 -4.08 -5.71
C VAL A 50 -7.35 -3.40 -5.59
N LEU A 51 -7.86 -3.26 -4.36
CA LEU A 51 -9.04 -2.46 -4.05
C LEU A 51 -8.61 -1.19 -3.34
N THR A 52 -9.07 -0.03 -3.81
CA THR A 52 -8.73 1.24 -3.16
C THR A 52 -9.94 2.14 -2.94
N LYS A 53 -9.85 3.02 -1.95
CA LYS A 53 -10.84 4.07 -1.72
C LYS A 53 -10.16 5.32 -1.19
N SER A 54 -10.38 6.45 -1.87
CA SER A 54 -10.05 7.78 -1.33
C SER A 54 -11.11 8.18 -0.31
N LEU A 55 -10.69 8.45 0.92
CA LEU A 55 -11.56 8.78 2.06
C LEU A 55 -11.42 10.24 2.52
N GLY A 56 -10.32 10.91 2.14
CA GLY A 56 -10.06 12.31 2.46
C GLY A 56 -10.36 13.28 1.30
N SER A 57 -9.61 14.38 1.27
CA SER A 57 -9.69 15.39 0.20
C SER A 57 -9.48 14.77 -1.19
N ALA A 58 -10.29 15.19 -2.16
CA ALA A 58 -10.18 14.76 -3.56
C ALA A 58 -9.09 15.51 -4.36
N ASN A 59 -8.28 16.36 -3.71
CA ASN A 59 -7.18 17.05 -4.37
C ASN A 59 -6.17 16.03 -4.92
N ALA A 60 -5.92 16.08 -6.24
CA ALA A 60 -5.11 15.09 -6.94
C ALA A 60 -3.68 14.98 -6.40
N LEU A 61 -3.02 16.09 -6.07
CA LEU A 61 -1.65 16.08 -5.55
C LEU A 61 -1.58 15.39 -4.18
N ASN A 62 -2.55 15.67 -3.31
CA ASN A 62 -2.62 15.02 -2.00
C ASN A 62 -2.90 13.52 -2.14
N ILE A 63 -3.81 13.12 -3.03
CA ILE A 63 -4.09 11.70 -3.28
C ILE A 63 -2.85 10.97 -3.81
N VAL A 64 -2.13 11.55 -4.79
CA VAL A 64 -0.89 10.97 -5.33
C VAL A 64 0.14 10.77 -4.22
N ASN A 65 0.40 11.81 -3.42
CA ASN A 65 1.38 11.75 -2.34
C ASN A 65 0.95 10.79 -1.23
N ALA A 66 -0.33 10.74 -0.89
CA ALA A 66 -0.89 9.82 0.10
C ALA A 66 -0.73 8.37 -0.36
N THR A 67 -1.00 8.07 -1.64
CA THR A 67 -0.78 6.74 -2.23
C THR A 67 0.70 6.36 -2.15
N ILE A 68 1.62 7.22 -2.61
CA ILE A 68 3.06 6.93 -2.56
C ILE A 68 3.53 6.72 -1.12
N SER A 69 3.04 7.52 -0.18
CA SER A 69 3.33 7.38 1.25
C SER A 69 2.92 6.00 1.78
N GLY A 70 1.68 5.57 1.54
CA GLY A 70 1.22 4.25 1.97
C GLY A 70 1.98 3.09 1.30
N LEU A 71 2.30 3.20 0.01
CA LEU A 71 3.07 2.17 -0.69
C LEU A 71 4.50 1.98 -0.14
N LYS A 72 5.11 3.05 0.39
CA LYS A 72 6.42 2.97 1.07
C LYS A 72 6.37 2.27 2.43
N MET A 73 5.21 2.23 3.06
CA MET A 73 5.01 1.61 4.39
C MET A 73 4.82 0.10 4.31
N LEU A 74 4.56 -0.46 3.13
CA LEU A 74 4.38 -1.90 2.95
C LEU A 74 5.64 -2.68 3.37
N LYS A 75 5.41 -3.80 4.07
CA LYS A 75 6.46 -4.70 4.55
C LYS A 75 6.25 -6.11 4.01
N THR A 76 7.34 -6.82 3.80
CA THR A 76 7.29 -8.27 3.56
C THR A 76 7.26 -9.03 4.88
N PRO A 77 6.77 -10.29 4.89
CA PRO A 77 6.86 -11.16 6.05
C PRO A 77 8.28 -11.28 6.61
N GLU A 78 9.30 -11.35 5.75
CA GLU A 78 10.71 -11.47 6.15
C GLU A 78 11.20 -10.20 6.86
N GLN A 79 10.76 -9.02 6.39
CA GLN A 79 11.07 -7.77 7.06
C GLN A 79 10.44 -7.69 8.45
N ILE A 80 9.20 -8.14 8.60
CA ILE A 80 8.51 -8.19 9.90
C ILE A 80 9.19 -9.19 10.85
N GLU A 81 9.56 -10.36 10.35
CA GLU A 81 10.27 -11.38 11.14
C GLU A 81 11.63 -10.88 11.63
N GLY A 82 12.39 -10.20 10.76
CA GLY A 82 13.63 -9.55 11.14
C GLY A 82 13.42 -8.50 12.23
N MET A 83 12.36 -7.68 12.14
CA MET A 83 12.04 -6.68 13.16
C MET A 83 11.74 -7.31 14.53
N ARG A 84 10.97 -8.40 14.57
CA ARG A 84 10.62 -9.11 15.82
C ARG A 84 11.85 -9.71 16.52
N LYS A 85 12.79 -10.28 15.77
CA LYS A 85 14.03 -10.86 16.32
C LYS A 85 14.97 -9.83 16.95
N ILE A 86 14.86 -8.56 16.56
CA ILE A 86 15.65 -7.47 17.16
C ILE A 86 14.98 -7.00 18.46
N GLU A 87 13.65 -7.15 18.58
CA GLU A 87 12.86 -6.76 19.75
C GLU A 87 12.90 -7.81 20.88
N GLU A 88 13.24 -9.07 20.58
CA GLU A 88 13.57 -10.09 21.57
C GLU A 88 15.08 -10.03 21.86
N PRO A 89 15.54 -9.28 22.89
CA PRO A 89 16.93 -9.38 23.30
C PRO A 89 17.18 -10.83 23.73
N GLU A 90 18.20 -11.47 23.17
CA GLU A 90 18.72 -12.73 23.70
C GLU A 90 19.10 -12.49 25.17
N ILE A 91 18.21 -12.93 26.08
CA ILE A 91 18.46 -12.88 27.52
C ILE A 91 19.44 -14.03 27.80
N ASN A 92 20.71 -13.69 27.99
CA ASN A 92 21.76 -14.59 28.47
C ASN A 92 22.03 -14.31 29.94
#